data_AF-G8RMX5-F1
#
_entry.id   AF-G8RMX5-F1
#
_cell.length_a   1.000
_cell.length_b   1.000
_cell.length_c   1.000
_cell.angle_alpha   90.00
_cell.angle_beta   90.00
_cell.angle_gamma   90.00
#
_symmetry.space_group_name_H-M   'P 1'
#
loop_
_entity.id
_entity.type
_entity.pdbx_description
1 polymer ?
#
loop_
_entity_poly.entity_id
_entity_poly.type
_entity_poly.pdbx_seq_one_letter_code
_entity_poly.pdbx_strand_id
1 'polypeptide(L)'
;MTVARGSNVAGHAAPGSNVAGHAAPEGRKLLRLEVRNAETPIERKPPWIKTRAKMGPEYQELKALVKREGLHTVCEEAGCPNIFECWEDREATFLIGGEQCTRRCDFCQIDTGKPAELDRDEPRRVAESVQAMGLRYSTVTGVARDDLPDGGAWLYAETVRAIKELNPNTGVELLIPDFNADPDLLAQVFASRPEVLAHNVETVPRIFKRIRPGFRYERSLSVLTAARADGLVTKSNLILGMGETPDEVRDALTDLHRAGCDLVTITQYLRPSVRHHPVERWVKPEEFVEHERFAAELGFAGVLAGPLVRSSYRAGRLYVQAVASRASDPAVS
;
A
#
# COMPACT_ATOMS: atom_id res chain seq x y z
N MET A 1 -23.68 -54.25 -32.08
CA MET A 1 -22.40 -53.54 -31.90
C MET A 1 -22.46 -52.30 -32.78
N THR A 2 -22.92 -51.18 -32.22
CA THR A 2 -23.20 -49.96 -32.98
C THR A 2 -22.34 -48.85 -32.41
N VAL A 3 -21.45 -48.34 -33.26
CA VAL A 3 -20.43 -47.34 -32.97
C VAL A 3 -21.10 -45.99 -32.69
N ALA A 4 -20.94 -45.47 -31.48
CA ALA A 4 -21.36 -44.11 -31.12
C ALA A 4 -20.19 -43.13 -31.25
N ARG A 5 -20.47 -42.04 -31.95
CA ARG A 5 -19.57 -40.99 -32.41
C ARG A 5 -18.99 -40.18 -31.24
N GLY A 6 -17.70 -39.87 -31.32
CA GLY A 6 -17.01 -38.96 -30.42
C GLY A 6 -17.45 -37.50 -30.63
N SER A 7 -17.83 -36.86 -29.53
CA SER A 7 -18.14 -35.43 -29.46
C SER A 7 -16.85 -34.67 -29.16
N ASN A 8 -16.40 -33.90 -30.14
CA ASN A 8 -15.23 -33.03 -30.07
C ASN A 8 -15.62 -31.77 -29.25
N VAL A 9 -15.14 -31.64 -28.01
CA VAL A 9 -15.37 -30.45 -27.18
C VAL A 9 -14.24 -29.46 -27.46
N ALA A 10 -14.51 -28.51 -28.35
CA ALA A 10 -13.64 -27.37 -28.61
C ALA A 10 -13.60 -26.46 -27.37
N GLY A 11 -12.43 -26.41 -26.73
CA GLY A 11 -12.13 -25.48 -25.64
C GLY A 11 -12.26 -24.03 -26.11
N HIS A 12 -13.26 -23.33 -25.58
CA HIS A 12 -13.42 -21.90 -25.78
C HIS A 12 -12.36 -21.17 -24.93
N ALA A 13 -11.33 -20.67 -25.59
CA ALA A 13 -10.41 -19.70 -25.00
C ALA A 13 -11.18 -18.40 -24.73
N ALA A 14 -11.26 -17.98 -23.46
CA ALA A 14 -11.83 -16.70 -23.10
C ALA A 14 -11.01 -15.55 -23.72
N PRO A 15 -11.66 -14.53 -24.31
CA PRO A 15 -10.96 -13.42 -24.93
C PRO A 15 -10.24 -12.60 -23.86
N GLY A 16 -8.99 -12.25 -24.14
CA GLY A 16 -8.16 -11.43 -23.26
C GLY A 16 -8.86 -10.12 -22.91
N SER A 17 -9.05 -9.89 -21.62
CA SER A 17 -9.52 -8.62 -21.10
C SER A 17 -8.49 -7.55 -21.42
N ASN A 18 -8.81 -6.76 -22.44
CA ASN A 18 -8.13 -5.52 -22.76
C ASN A 18 -8.41 -4.56 -21.59
N VAL A 19 -7.49 -4.50 -20.62
CA VAL A 19 -7.55 -3.50 -19.56
C VAL A 19 -7.35 -2.17 -20.24
N ALA A 20 -8.45 -1.43 -20.41
CA ALA A 20 -8.46 -0.10 -20.98
C ALA A 20 -7.45 0.76 -20.20
N GLY A 21 -6.34 1.10 -20.85
CA GLY A 21 -5.41 2.08 -20.33
C GLY A 21 -6.18 3.36 -20.08
N HIS A 22 -6.26 3.77 -18.82
CA HIS A 22 -6.86 5.05 -18.48
C HIS A 22 -6.15 6.13 -19.31
N ALA A 23 -6.94 6.83 -20.12
CA ALA A 23 -6.50 7.97 -20.90
C ALA A 23 -5.89 9.01 -19.95
N ALA A 24 -5.11 9.96 -20.49
CA ALA A 24 -4.67 11.10 -19.66
C ALA A 24 -5.88 11.73 -18.97
N PRO A 25 -5.74 12.20 -17.71
CA PRO A 25 -6.68 13.20 -17.22
C PRO A 25 -6.65 14.34 -18.25
N GLU A 26 -7.85 14.66 -18.72
CA GLU A 26 -8.18 15.41 -19.93
C GLU A 26 -7.15 16.52 -20.27
N GLY A 27 -6.46 16.38 -21.40
CA GLY A 27 -5.76 17.49 -22.06
C GLY A 27 -4.51 18.06 -21.37
N ARG A 28 -4.01 17.52 -20.25
CA ARG A 28 -2.78 18.05 -19.63
C ARG A 28 -1.53 17.66 -20.41
N LYS A 29 -0.56 18.59 -20.50
CA LYS A 29 0.77 18.30 -21.04
C LYS A 29 1.47 17.27 -20.14
N LEU A 30 1.93 16.17 -20.73
CA LEU A 30 2.69 15.16 -20.01
C LEU A 30 3.99 15.75 -19.48
N LEU A 31 4.40 15.31 -18.29
CA LEU A 31 5.70 15.62 -17.74
C LEU A 31 6.80 14.99 -18.61
N ARG A 32 7.97 15.63 -18.70
CA ARG A 32 9.11 15.06 -19.48
C ARG A 32 9.44 13.62 -19.08
N LEU A 33 9.31 13.32 -17.78
CA LEU A 33 9.50 11.97 -17.24
C LEU A 33 8.48 10.96 -17.79
N GLU A 34 7.19 11.34 -17.85
CA GLU A 34 6.11 10.48 -18.36
C GLU A 34 6.29 10.18 -19.86
N VAL A 35 6.75 11.16 -20.63
CA VAL A 35 7.07 10.98 -22.05
C VAL A 35 8.22 9.99 -22.21
N ARG A 36 9.32 10.19 -21.47
CA ARG A 36 10.48 9.30 -21.49
C ARG A 36 10.12 7.87 -21.08
N ASN A 37 9.31 7.73 -20.03
CA ASN A 37 8.87 6.41 -19.57
C ASN A 37 8.07 5.68 -20.66
N ALA A 38 7.22 6.39 -21.39
CA ALA A 38 6.40 5.83 -22.46
C ALA A 38 7.20 5.34 -23.69
N GLU A 39 8.48 5.70 -23.80
CA GLU A 39 9.39 5.13 -24.81
C GLU A 39 9.72 3.67 -24.53
N THR A 40 9.60 3.21 -23.28
CA THR A 40 9.76 1.81 -22.91
C THR A 40 8.41 1.09 -22.95
N PRO A 41 8.22 0.05 -23.80
CA PRO A 41 6.96 -0.68 -23.90
C PRO A 41 6.64 -1.42 -22.59
N ILE A 42 5.36 -1.77 -22.40
CA ILE A 42 4.93 -2.57 -21.23
C ILE A 42 5.62 -3.93 -21.25
N GLU A 43 6.19 -4.28 -20.10
CA GLU A 43 6.96 -5.49 -19.91
C GLU A 43 6.04 -6.70 -19.78
N ARG A 44 6.44 -7.84 -20.35
CA ARG A 44 5.71 -9.09 -20.19
C ARG A 44 5.86 -9.58 -18.76
N LYS A 45 4.73 -9.70 -18.05
CA LYS A 45 4.69 -10.28 -16.70
C LYS A 45 5.19 -11.74 -16.73
N PRO A 46 6.12 -12.13 -15.84
CA PRO A 46 6.59 -13.51 -15.76
C PRO A 46 5.50 -14.43 -15.20
N PRO A 47 5.62 -15.75 -15.39
CA PRO A 47 4.54 -16.70 -15.09
C PRO A 47 4.14 -16.77 -13.61
N TRP A 48 4.99 -16.35 -12.68
CA TRP A 48 4.71 -16.31 -11.24
C TRP A 48 3.92 -15.07 -10.78
N ILE A 49 3.76 -14.05 -11.63
CA ILE A 49 2.92 -12.88 -11.34
C ILE A 49 1.49 -13.20 -11.76
N LYS A 50 0.84 -14.04 -10.96
CA LYS A 50 -0.56 -14.46 -11.16
C LYS A 50 -1.25 -14.56 -9.82
N THR A 51 -2.44 -13.99 -9.72
CA THR A 51 -3.34 -14.22 -8.59
C THR A 51 -4.41 -15.24 -8.96
N ARG A 52 -4.79 -16.04 -7.97
CA ARG A 52 -5.96 -16.90 -8.08
C ARG A 52 -7.16 -16.13 -7.56
N ALA A 53 -8.00 -15.63 -8.46
CA ALA A 53 -9.27 -15.02 -8.08
C ALA A 53 -10.17 -16.09 -7.47
N LYS A 54 -10.60 -15.87 -6.22
CA LYS A 54 -11.69 -16.61 -5.57
C LYS A 54 -12.75 -15.59 -5.20
N MET A 55 -13.95 -15.73 -5.76
CA MET A 55 -15.07 -14.81 -5.47
C MET A 55 -15.98 -15.47 -4.44
N GLY A 56 -15.51 -15.54 -3.19
CA GLY A 56 -16.28 -16.07 -2.08
C GLY A 56 -17.44 -15.16 -1.67
N PRO A 57 -18.30 -15.62 -0.74
CA PRO A 57 -19.46 -14.87 -0.29
C PRO A 57 -19.08 -13.53 0.35
N GLU A 58 -18.01 -13.50 1.16
CA GLU A 58 -17.54 -12.29 1.85
C GLU A 58 -17.06 -11.23 0.86
N TYR A 59 -16.28 -11.62 -0.17
CA TYR A 59 -15.90 -10.69 -1.24
C TYR A 59 -17.12 -10.10 -1.97
N GLN A 60 -18.15 -10.91 -2.26
CA GLN A 60 -19.34 -10.42 -2.96
C GLN A 60 -20.16 -9.46 -2.10
N GLU A 61 -20.27 -9.75 -0.80
CA GLU A 61 -20.91 -8.88 0.19
C GLU A 61 -20.20 -7.53 0.29
N LEU A 62 -18.87 -7.54 0.50
CA LEU A 62 -18.06 -6.32 0.59
C LEU A 62 -18.15 -5.50 -0.70
N LYS A 63 -18.13 -6.15 -1.87
CA LYS A 63 -18.29 -5.46 -3.16
C LYS A 63 -19.64 -4.79 -3.33
N ALA A 64 -20.71 -5.47 -2.94
CA ALA A 64 -22.05 -4.90 -3.00
C ALA A 64 -22.20 -3.72 -2.03
N LEU A 65 -21.58 -3.81 -0.86
CA LEU A 65 -21.56 -2.76 0.15
C LEU A 65 -20.77 -1.52 -0.31
N VAL A 66 -19.52 -1.69 -0.77
CA VAL A 66 -18.68 -0.59 -1.28
C VAL A 66 -19.39 0.18 -2.39
N LYS A 67 -20.04 -0.54 -3.32
CA LYS A 67 -20.82 0.08 -4.39
C LYS A 67 -22.07 0.82 -3.87
N ARG A 68 -22.77 0.26 -2.88
CA ARG A 68 -24.02 0.85 -2.35
C ARG A 68 -23.74 2.12 -1.55
N GLU A 69 -22.68 2.12 -0.76
CA GLU A 69 -22.32 3.25 0.12
C GLU A 69 -21.41 4.28 -0.58
N GLY A 70 -21.02 4.05 -1.85
CA GLY A 70 -20.22 4.99 -2.63
C GLY A 70 -18.81 5.19 -2.08
N LEU A 71 -18.16 4.12 -1.63
CA LEU A 71 -16.86 4.17 -0.96
C LEU A 71 -15.72 4.05 -1.95
N HIS A 72 -14.60 4.74 -1.67
CA HIS A 72 -13.35 4.59 -2.40
C HIS A 72 -12.36 3.74 -1.60
N THR A 73 -11.93 2.63 -2.20
CA THR A 73 -10.92 1.75 -1.60
C THR A 73 -9.68 1.71 -2.47
N VAL A 74 -8.50 1.74 -1.84
CA VAL A 74 -7.23 1.51 -2.56
C VAL A 74 -7.23 0.14 -3.25
N CYS A 75 -7.97 -0.81 -2.69
CA CYS A 75 -8.16 -2.14 -3.27
C CYS A 75 -8.66 -2.06 -4.72
N GLU A 76 -9.62 -1.16 -5.00
CA GLU A 76 -10.18 -0.94 -6.33
C GLU A 76 -9.38 0.08 -7.13
N GLU A 77 -9.10 1.25 -6.56
CA GLU A 77 -8.46 2.38 -7.26
C GLU A 77 -7.03 2.07 -7.73
N ALA A 78 -6.27 1.31 -6.94
CA ALA A 78 -4.91 0.89 -7.31
C ALA A 78 -4.87 -0.45 -8.08
N GLY A 79 -6.03 -1.00 -8.46
CA GLY A 79 -6.12 -2.28 -9.18
C GLY A 79 -5.45 -3.44 -8.44
N CYS A 80 -5.64 -3.53 -7.11
CA CYS A 80 -4.91 -4.45 -6.27
C CYS A 80 -5.24 -5.91 -6.62
N PRO A 81 -4.24 -6.74 -6.96
CA PRO A 81 -4.50 -8.13 -7.36
C PRO A 81 -4.96 -9.01 -6.19
N ASN A 82 -4.80 -8.55 -4.94
CA ASN A 82 -5.12 -9.29 -3.71
C ASN A 82 -6.54 -9.03 -3.19
N ILE A 83 -7.35 -8.20 -3.87
CA ILE A 83 -8.68 -7.80 -3.39
C ILE A 83 -9.57 -9.00 -3.01
N PHE A 84 -9.49 -10.08 -3.78
CA PHE A 84 -10.25 -11.31 -3.55
C PHE A 84 -9.88 -12.03 -2.26
N GLU A 85 -8.62 -11.95 -1.84
CA GLU A 85 -8.16 -12.60 -0.61
C GLU A 85 -8.39 -11.69 0.59
N CYS A 86 -8.02 -10.42 0.50
CA CYS A 86 -8.18 -9.46 1.59
C CYS A 86 -9.65 -9.27 1.99
N TRP A 87 -10.55 -9.15 1.01
CA TRP A 87 -11.96 -8.95 1.32
C TRP A 87 -12.62 -10.22 1.85
N GLU A 88 -12.12 -11.39 1.50
CA GLU A 88 -12.58 -12.64 2.11
C GLU A 88 -12.23 -12.70 3.61
N ASP A 89 -11.08 -12.14 3.99
CA ASP A 89 -10.63 -12.03 5.38
C ASP A 89 -11.22 -10.80 6.13
N ARG A 90 -12.13 -10.05 5.49
CA ARG A 90 -12.67 -8.76 5.98
C ARG A 90 -11.56 -7.77 6.38
N GLU A 91 -10.57 -7.63 5.50
CA GLU A 91 -9.57 -6.57 5.51
C GLU A 91 -9.75 -5.66 4.29
N ALA A 92 -9.76 -4.35 4.50
CA ALA A 92 -9.85 -3.36 3.41
C ALA A 92 -8.93 -2.16 3.67
N THR A 93 -8.61 -1.45 2.59
CA THR A 93 -7.78 -0.23 2.66
C THR A 93 -8.55 0.96 2.08
N PHE A 94 -8.75 1.99 2.90
CA PHE A 94 -9.43 3.22 2.50
C PHE A 94 -8.43 4.28 2.05
N LEU A 95 -8.83 5.12 1.08
CA LEU A 95 -8.07 6.28 0.62
C LEU A 95 -8.80 7.56 1.06
N ILE A 96 -8.22 8.33 1.98
CA ILE A 96 -8.77 9.60 2.46
C ILE A 96 -8.12 10.81 1.79
N GLY A 97 -8.80 11.96 1.82
CA GLY A 97 -8.33 13.22 1.27
C GLY A 97 -8.57 13.36 -0.23
N GLY A 98 -9.40 12.47 -0.79
CA GLY A 98 -9.77 12.42 -2.21
C GLY A 98 -8.84 11.57 -3.09
N GLU A 99 -9.09 11.60 -4.40
CA GLU A 99 -8.40 10.81 -5.42
C GLU A 99 -7.24 11.55 -6.13
N GLN A 100 -7.07 12.85 -5.86
CA GLN A 100 -6.04 13.70 -6.47
C GLN A 100 -4.95 14.02 -5.44
N CYS A 101 -3.72 13.62 -5.73
CA CYS A 101 -2.56 13.86 -4.88
C CYS A 101 -1.79 15.11 -5.30
N THR A 102 -1.33 15.89 -4.32
CA THR A 102 -0.47 17.07 -4.56
C THR A 102 0.96 16.70 -4.97
N ARG A 103 1.36 15.43 -4.79
CA ARG A 103 2.68 14.90 -5.15
C ARG A 103 2.57 13.86 -6.26
N ARG A 104 3.66 13.70 -7.02
CA ARG A 104 3.82 12.67 -8.06
C ARG A 104 4.96 11.73 -7.70
N CYS A 105 4.65 10.46 -7.46
CA CYS A 105 5.64 9.38 -7.34
C CYS A 105 5.56 8.49 -8.59
N ASP A 106 6.68 8.18 -9.23
CA ASP A 106 6.71 7.61 -10.60
C ASP A 106 6.19 6.17 -10.69
N PHE A 107 6.00 5.50 -9.54
CA PHE A 107 5.37 4.18 -9.42
C PHE A 107 3.86 4.23 -9.12
N CYS A 108 3.36 5.36 -8.62
CA CYS A 108 2.02 5.46 -8.03
C CYS A 108 0.98 5.77 -9.10
N GLN A 109 -0.14 5.02 -9.08
CA GLN A 109 -1.25 5.17 -10.02
C GLN A 109 -2.24 6.28 -9.63
N ILE A 110 -2.22 6.75 -8.37
CA ILE A 110 -3.08 7.84 -7.93
C ILE A 110 -2.76 9.11 -8.72
N ASP A 111 -3.79 9.78 -9.21
CA ASP A 111 -3.66 10.94 -10.05
C ASP A 111 -2.97 12.09 -9.31
N THR A 112 -2.16 12.85 -10.04
CA THR A 112 -1.61 14.11 -9.54
C THR A 112 -2.46 15.26 -10.06
N GLY A 113 -2.95 16.09 -9.14
CA GLY A 113 -3.84 17.19 -9.46
C GLY A 113 -4.05 18.14 -8.30
N LYS A 114 -4.95 19.11 -8.49
CA LYS A 114 -5.42 19.98 -7.41
C LYS A 114 -6.53 19.23 -6.67
N PRO A 115 -6.37 18.92 -5.37
CA PRO A 115 -7.42 18.27 -4.60
C PRO A 115 -8.68 19.13 -4.50
N ALA A 116 -9.81 18.48 -4.25
CA ALA A 116 -11.04 19.16 -3.83
C ALA A 116 -10.87 19.77 -2.43
N GLU A 117 -11.83 20.60 -2.03
CA GLU A 117 -11.90 21.12 -0.67
C GLU A 117 -11.92 19.96 0.35
N LEU A 118 -11.34 20.20 1.53
CA LEU A 118 -11.30 19.21 2.60
C LEU A 118 -12.73 18.87 3.05
N ASP A 119 -13.10 17.60 2.89
CA ASP A 119 -14.33 17.07 3.44
C ASP A 119 -14.12 16.68 4.91
N ARG A 120 -14.70 17.46 5.82
CA ARG A 120 -14.60 17.21 7.26
C ARG A 120 -15.50 16.10 7.77
N ASP A 121 -16.44 15.62 6.95
CA ASP A 121 -17.32 14.49 7.27
C ASP A 121 -16.75 13.14 6.79
N GLU A 122 -15.68 13.15 5.98
CA GLU A 122 -14.98 11.95 5.50
C GLU A 122 -14.56 10.98 6.65
N PRO A 123 -13.97 11.43 7.78
CA PRO A 123 -13.67 10.57 8.93
C PRO A 123 -14.85 9.73 9.42
N ARG A 124 -16.04 10.36 9.58
CA ARG A 124 -17.25 9.68 10.04
C ARG A 124 -17.69 8.62 9.04
N ARG A 125 -17.71 8.94 7.74
CA ARG A 125 -18.11 8.00 6.69
C ARG A 125 -17.16 6.81 6.59
N VAL A 126 -15.85 7.02 6.76
CA VAL A 126 -14.89 5.90 6.83
C VAL A 126 -15.20 5.02 8.04
N ALA A 127 -15.46 5.59 9.21
CA ALA A 127 -15.81 4.82 10.40
C ALA A 127 -17.08 3.98 10.22
N GLU A 128 -18.12 4.56 9.62
CA GLU A 128 -19.38 3.86 9.30
C GLU A 128 -19.16 2.74 8.28
N SER A 129 -18.26 2.96 7.32
CA SER A 129 -17.87 1.94 6.34
C SER A 129 -17.20 0.75 6.99
N VAL A 130 -16.25 1.02 7.90
CA VAL A 130 -15.58 -0.01 8.69
C VAL A 130 -16.60 -0.83 9.48
N GLN A 131 -17.59 -0.16 10.08
CA GLN A 131 -18.67 -0.81 10.84
C GLN A 131 -19.56 -1.66 9.94
N ALA A 132 -20.03 -1.10 8.82
CA ALA A 132 -20.92 -1.77 7.89
C ALA A 132 -20.25 -3.00 7.24
N MET A 133 -18.94 -2.93 6.98
CA MET A 133 -18.16 -4.04 6.45
C MET A 133 -17.80 -5.09 7.53
N GLY A 134 -18.00 -4.76 8.81
CA GLY A 134 -17.64 -5.61 9.93
C GLY A 134 -16.16 -6.00 9.92
N LEU A 135 -15.28 -5.04 9.60
CA LEU A 135 -13.84 -5.30 9.47
C LEU A 135 -13.23 -5.59 10.84
N ARG A 136 -12.34 -6.58 10.89
CA ARG A 136 -11.53 -6.87 12.09
C ARG A 136 -10.29 -6.00 12.16
N TYR A 137 -9.80 -5.59 10.99
CA TYR A 137 -8.64 -4.74 10.85
C TYR A 137 -8.84 -3.81 9.65
N SER A 138 -8.67 -2.51 9.87
CA SER A 138 -8.82 -1.48 8.84
C SER A 138 -7.47 -0.85 8.55
N THR A 139 -7.09 -0.80 7.28
CA THR A 139 -5.96 0.05 6.86
C THR A 139 -6.52 1.36 6.29
N VAL A 140 -5.98 2.47 6.76
CA VAL A 140 -6.29 3.80 6.24
C VAL A 140 -5.02 4.38 5.64
N THR A 141 -5.11 4.87 4.42
CA THR A 141 -4.07 5.69 3.79
C THR A 141 -4.73 6.91 3.16
N GLY A 142 -3.95 7.86 2.70
CA GLY A 142 -4.48 8.97 1.91
C GLY A 142 -3.48 9.50 0.91
N VAL A 143 -3.88 10.58 0.26
CA VAL A 143 -3.00 11.37 -0.61
C VAL A 143 -2.20 12.39 0.19
N ALA A 144 -1.12 12.91 -0.41
CA ALA A 144 -0.46 14.10 0.12
C ALA A 144 -1.35 15.32 -0.12
N ARG A 145 -1.53 16.15 0.91
CA ARG A 145 -2.35 17.36 0.90
C ARG A 145 -1.52 18.61 1.18
N ASP A 146 -0.48 18.83 0.37
CA ASP A 146 0.37 20.02 0.47
C ASP A 146 -0.40 21.35 0.21
N ASP A 147 -1.65 21.27 -0.25
CA ASP A 147 -2.58 22.39 -0.39
C ASP A 147 -3.20 22.84 0.94
N LEU A 148 -3.20 21.99 1.97
CA LEU A 148 -3.75 22.29 3.29
C LEU A 148 -2.66 22.86 4.22
N PRO A 149 -2.98 23.83 5.11
CA PRO A 149 -2.02 24.40 6.04
C PRO A 149 -1.35 23.38 6.98
N ASP A 150 -2.06 22.31 7.34
CA ASP A 150 -1.60 21.23 8.22
C ASP A 150 -1.16 19.97 7.45
N GLY A 151 -1.04 20.07 6.12
CA GLY A 151 -0.73 18.92 5.26
C GLY A 151 -1.78 17.80 5.30
N GLY A 152 -2.96 18.03 5.88
CA GLY A 152 -3.99 17.03 6.15
C GLY A 152 -3.83 16.26 7.47
N ALA A 153 -2.91 16.64 8.36
CA ALA A 153 -2.67 15.93 9.62
C ALA A 153 -3.95 15.75 10.47
N TRP A 154 -4.81 16.76 10.54
CA TRP A 154 -6.12 16.65 11.20
C TRP A 154 -6.97 15.53 10.60
N LEU A 155 -7.05 15.44 9.27
CA LEU A 155 -7.89 14.47 8.57
C LEU A 155 -7.46 13.04 8.92
N TYR A 156 -6.16 12.74 8.82
CA TYR A 156 -5.63 11.42 9.15
C TYR A 156 -5.90 11.05 10.61
N ALA A 157 -5.66 11.99 11.53
CA ALA A 157 -5.87 11.76 12.96
C ALA A 157 -7.35 11.54 13.31
N GLU A 158 -8.25 12.36 12.76
CA GLU A 158 -9.69 12.24 12.98
C GLU A 158 -10.27 10.96 12.37
N THR A 159 -9.79 10.50 11.21
CA THR A 159 -10.23 9.22 10.65
C THR A 159 -9.92 8.07 11.60
N VAL A 160 -8.72 8.03 12.20
CA VAL A 160 -8.39 7.00 13.20
C VAL A 160 -9.30 7.12 14.43
N ARG A 161 -9.50 8.33 14.97
CA ARG A 161 -10.36 8.57 16.13
C ARG A 161 -11.80 8.10 15.88
N ALA A 162 -12.40 8.49 14.75
CA ALA A 162 -13.75 8.13 14.38
C ALA A 162 -13.91 6.61 14.21
N ILE A 163 -12.94 5.93 13.57
CA ILE A 163 -12.97 4.48 13.43
C ILE A 163 -12.97 3.82 14.82
N LYS A 164 -12.05 4.21 15.70
CA LYS A 164 -11.89 3.59 17.03
C LYS A 164 -13.09 3.86 17.94
N GLU A 165 -13.72 5.03 17.83
CA GLU A 165 -14.92 5.38 18.58
C GLU A 165 -16.12 4.49 18.17
N LEU A 166 -16.35 4.34 16.86
CA LEU A 166 -17.49 3.58 16.35
C LEU A 166 -17.24 2.06 16.31
N ASN A 167 -15.97 1.64 16.26
CA ASN A 167 -15.52 0.26 16.08
C ASN A 167 -14.47 -0.13 17.13
N PRO A 168 -14.83 -0.24 18.42
CA PRO A 168 -13.87 -0.41 19.52
C PRO A 168 -13.05 -1.71 19.48
N ASN A 169 -13.44 -2.69 18.66
CA ASN A 169 -12.76 -3.97 18.52
C ASN A 169 -11.98 -4.11 17.19
N THR A 170 -11.89 -3.04 16.40
CA THR A 170 -11.21 -3.05 15.10
C THR A 170 -9.84 -2.40 15.23
N GLY A 171 -8.77 -3.13 14.87
CA GLY A 171 -7.44 -2.55 14.80
C GLY A 171 -7.29 -1.63 13.59
N VAL A 172 -6.54 -0.53 13.74
CA VAL A 172 -6.32 0.47 12.69
C VAL A 172 -4.83 0.58 12.36
N GLU A 173 -4.49 0.30 11.11
CA GLU A 173 -3.19 0.65 10.53
C GLU A 173 -3.33 1.97 9.75
N LEU A 174 -2.51 2.96 10.07
CA LEU A 174 -2.50 4.25 9.38
C LEU A 174 -1.22 4.40 8.55
N LEU A 175 -1.35 4.38 7.23
CA LEU A 175 -0.26 4.64 6.28
C LEU A 175 -0.25 6.11 5.87
N ILE A 176 0.80 6.83 6.27
CA ILE A 176 0.85 8.29 6.19
C ILE A 176 1.84 8.81 5.11
N PRO A 177 1.60 10.02 4.57
CA PRO A 177 2.65 10.81 3.93
C PRO A 177 3.67 11.25 4.99
N ASP A 178 4.72 11.97 4.59
CA ASP A 178 5.76 12.37 5.54
C ASP A 178 5.39 13.61 6.37
N PHE A 179 4.32 14.35 6.01
CA PHE A 179 3.97 15.66 6.56
C PHE A 179 5.19 16.62 6.64
N ASN A 180 6.11 16.49 5.69
CA ASN A 180 7.42 17.16 5.69
C ASN A 180 8.27 16.93 6.96
N ALA A 181 7.97 15.90 7.72
CA ALA A 181 8.52 15.59 9.04
C ALA A 181 8.38 16.76 10.04
N ASP A 182 7.32 17.55 9.91
CA ASP A 182 6.98 18.58 10.88
C ASP A 182 6.58 17.92 12.22
N PRO A 183 7.30 18.20 13.34
CA PRO A 183 7.04 17.52 14.61
C PRO A 183 5.63 17.72 15.15
N ASP A 184 5.02 18.88 14.97
CA ASP A 184 3.69 19.18 15.51
C ASP A 184 2.60 18.44 14.74
N LEU A 185 2.74 18.38 13.40
CA LEU A 185 1.83 17.62 12.54
C LEU A 185 1.95 16.12 12.80
N LEU A 186 3.17 15.60 12.94
CA LEU A 186 3.40 14.19 13.29
C LEU A 186 2.80 13.86 14.66
N ALA A 187 3.04 14.70 15.68
CA ALA A 187 2.49 14.50 17.02
C ALA A 187 0.95 14.48 17.01
N GLN A 188 0.30 15.32 16.22
CA GLN A 188 -1.16 15.32 16.07
C GLN A 188 -1.68 13.97 15.53
N VAL A 189 -0.99 13.40 14.53
CA VAL A 189 -1.33 12.10 13.95
C VAL A 189 -1.06 10.97 14.95
N PHE A 190 0.10 10.96 15.60
CA PHE A 190 0.49 9.92 16.57
C PHE A 190 -0.45 9.88 17.78
N ALA A 191 -0.95 11.04 18.21
CA ALA A 191 -1.93 11.15 19.30
C ALA A 191 -3.27 10.46 19.02
N SER A 192 -3.58 10.09 17.76
CA SER A 192 -4.75 9.27 17.42
C SER A 192 -4.57 7.78 17.78
N ARG A 193 -3.34 7.36 18.11
CA ARG A 193 -2.98 6.01 18.58
C ARG A 193 -3.47 4.88 17.66
N PRO A 194 -3.09 4.85 16.36
CA PRO A 194 -3.32 3.66 15.54
C PRO A 194 -2.53 2.47 16.10
N GLU A 195 -3.03 1.25 15.92
CA GLU A 195 -2.34 0.02 16.28
C GLU A 195 -1.02 -0.13 15.53
N VAL A 196 -0.96 0.32 14.27
CA VAL A 196 0.27 0.41 13.47
C VAL A 196 0.33 1.76 12.75
N LEU A 197 1.46 2.45 12.87
CA LEU A 197 1.78 3.63 12.06
C LEU A 197 2.75 3.23 10.95
N ALA A 198 2.29 3.30 9.71
CA ALA A 198 3.09 2.98 8.55
C ALA A 198 3.56 4.25 7.83
N HIS A 199 4.83 4.29 7.44
CA HIS A 199 5.35 5.25 6.47
C HIS A 199 6.35 4.54 5.55
N ASN A 200 5.99 4.41 4.28
CA ASN A 200 6.81 3.68 3.34
C ASN A 200 7.99 4.53 2.84
N VAL A 201 9.20 3.96 2.83
CA VAL A 201 10.35 4.53 2.08
C VAL A 201 10.29 4.16 0.60
N GLU A 202 9.70 3.00 0.27
CA GLU A 202 9.45 2.46 -1.07
C GLU A 202 10.69 2.03 -1.86
N THR A 203 11.83 2.71 -1.75
CA THR A 203 13.00 2.39 -2.55
C THR A 203 14.31 2.85 -1.89
N VAL A 204 15.43 2.56 -2.54
CA VAL A 204 16.79 2.78 -2.05
C VAL A 204 17.30 4.21 -2.33
N PRO A 205 18.26 4.73 -1.55
CA PRO A 205 18.71 6.14 -1.63
C PRO A 205 19.07 6.61 -3.04
N ARG A 206 19.82 5.79 -3.81
CA ARG A 206 20.32 6.15 -5.15
C ARG A 206 19.22 6.53 -6.12
N ILE A 207 18.08 5.81 -6.11
CA ILE A 207 16.97 6.05 -7.03
C ILE A 207 15.79 6.80 -6.37
N PHE A 208 15.83 7.03 -5.06
CA PHE A 208 14.74 7.65 -4.31
C PHE A 208 14.27 8.97 -4.91
N LYS A 209 15.17 9.94 -5.18
CA LYS A 209 14.79 11.25 -5.74
C LYS A 209 14.14 11.15 -7.12
N ARG A 210 14.50 10.12 -7.89
CA ARG A 210 13.91 9.85 -9.22
C ARG A 210 12.48 9.33 -9.09
N ILE A 211 12.28 8.39 -8.17
CA ILE A 211 11.01 7.68 -7.96
C ILE A 211 10.03 8.51 -7.13
N ARG A 212 10.51 9.25 -6.11
CA ARG A 212 9.72 10.03 -5.14
C ARG A 212 10.29 11.45 -4.96
N PRO A 213 10.22 12.31 -5.98
CA PRO A 213 10.84 13.65 -5.94
C PRO A 213 10.29 14.57 -4.84
N GLY A 214 9.05 14.37 -4.41
CA GLY A 214 8.40 15.10 -3.31
C GLY A 214 8.82 14.66 -1.90
N PHE A 215 9.64 13.62 -1.78
CA PHE A 215 10.07 13.04 -0.50
C PHE A 215 11.61 13.04 -0.40
N ARG A 216 12.16 12.77 0.77
CA ARG A 216 13.60 12.52 0.99
C ARG A 216 13.76 11.25 1.81
N TYR A 217 14.75 10.42 1.47
CA TYR A 217 14.94 9.10 2.09
C TYR A 217 15.16 9.23 3.61
N GLU A 218 16.09 10.09 4.00
CA GLU A 218 16.45 10.35 5.39
C GLU A 218 15.28 10.96 6.18
N ARG A 219 14.49 11.82 5.52
CA ARG A 219 13.27 12.38 6.11
C ARG A 219 12.22 11.30 6.36
N SER A 220 11.99 10.42 5.39
CA SER A 220 11.09 9.28 5.56
C SER A 220 11.53 8.34 6.70
N LEU A 221 12.84 8.11 6.87
CA LEU A 221 13.35 7.37 8.03
C LEU A 221 13.07 8.11 9.35
N SER A 222 13.26 9.44 9.40
CA SER A 222 12.98 10.24 10.60
C SER A 222 11.53 10.20 11.06
N VAL A 223 10.57 10.04 10.13
CA VAL A 223 9.14 9.85 10.45
C VAL A 223 8.93 8.54 11.23
N LEU A 224 9.55 7.45 10.79
CA LEU A 224 9.50 6.15 11.48
C LEU A 224 10.16 6.25 12.86
N THR A 225 11.32 6.91 12.96
CA THR A 225 12.00 7.14 14.24
C THR A 225 11.13 7.93 15.21
N ALA A 226 10.45 8.98 14.74
CA ALA A 226 9.55 9.78 15.56
C ALA A 226 8.34 8.95 16.05
N ALA A 227 7.72 8.15 15.17
CA ALA A 227 6.60 7.29 15.54
C ALA A 227 7.01 6.22 16.56
N ARG A 228 8.19 5.62 16.40
CA ARG A 228 8.77 4.66 17.36
C ARG A 228 9.08 5.33 18.71
N ALA A 229 9.60 6.55 18.70
CA ALA A 229 9.86 7.31 19.93
C ALA A 229 8.56 7.66 20.68
N ASP A 230 7.44 7.82 19.97
CA ASP A 230 6.11 8.00 20.55
C ASP A 230 5.45 6.67 21.00
N GLY A 231 6.16 5.55 20.88
CA GLY A 231 5.74 4.23 21.36
C GLY A 231 4.87 3.42 20.39
N LEU A 232 4.60 3.93 19.19
CA LEU A 232 3.78 3.23 18.19
C LEU A 232 4.53 2.01 17.60
N VAL A 233 3.77 1.00 17.16
CA VAL A 233 4.31 -0.02 16.26
C VAL A 233 4.46 0.61 14.88
N THR A 234 5.65 0.49 14.30
CA THR A 234 6.00 1.16 13.05
C THR A 234 6.14 0.18 11.90
N LYS A 235 5.80 0.64 10.70
CA LYS A 235 5.85 -0.19 9.49
C LYS A 235 6.35 0.57 8.28
N SER A 236 7.04 -0.13 7.39
CA SER A 236 7.45 0.41 6.10
C SER A 236 7.39 -0.63 4.98
N ASN A 237 7.69 -0.20 3.77
CA ASN A 237 7.66 -1.04 2.57
C ASN A 237 8.84 -0.72 1.64
N LEU A 238 9.32 -1.75 0.96
CA LEU A 238 10.22 -1.65 -0.19
C LEU A 238 9.57 -2.28 -1.43
N ILE A 239 9.53 -1.51 -2.51
CA ILE A 239 9.09 -1.94 -3.83
C ILE A 239 10.34 -2.24 -4.67
N LEU A 240 10.45 -3.49 -5.11
CA LEU A 240 11.58 -4.00 -5.89
C LEU A 240 11.27 -4.03 -7.39
N GLY A 241 12.30 -4.04 -8.23
CA GLY A 241 12.21 -4.00 -9.68
C GLY A 241 12.20 -2.59 -10.28
N MET A 242 12.57 -1.57 -9.50
CA MET A 242 12.64 -0.17 -9.96
C MET A 242 14.07 0.28 -10.28
N GLY A 243 15.04 -0.63 -10.23
CA GLY A 243 16.44 -0.38 -10.60
C GLY A 243 17.42 -0.46 -9.44
N GLU A 244 16.94 -0.82 -8.25
CA GLU A 244 17.76 -1.17 -7.11
C GLU A 244 18.46 -2.53 -7.29
N THR A 245 19.61 -2.68 -6.63
CA THR A 245 20.36 -3.94 -6.54
C THR A 245 20.01 -4.70 -5.26
N PRO A 246 20.23 -6.03 -5.19
CA PRO A 246 19.99 -6.79 -3.95
C PRO A 246 20.76 -6.25 -2.74
N ASP A 247 21.98 -5.75 -2.93
CA ASP A 247 22.79 -5.19 -1.84
C ASP A 247 22.19 -3.87 -1.34
N GLU A 248 21.75 -2.99 -2.23
CA GLU A 248 21.06 -1.75 -1.83
C GLU A 248 19.75 -2.02 -1.08
N VAL A 249 19.06 -3.12 -1.40
CA VAL A 249 17.88 -3.56 -0.64
C VAL A 249 18.27 -3.98 0.79
N ARG A 250 19.38 -4.69 0.96
CA ARG A 250 19.90 -5.08 2.29
C ARG A 250 20.33 -3.85 3.10
N ASP A 251 20.97 -2.88 2.46
CA ASP A 251 21.32 -1.60 3.10
C ASP A 251 20.05 -0.86 3.54
N ALA A 252 19.03 -0.76 2.67
CA ALA A 252 17.78 -0.10 3.01
C ALA A 252 16.99 -0.81 4.14
N LEU A 253 17.04 -2.14 4.21
CA LEU A 253 16.47 -2.91 5.32
C LEU A 253 17.22 -2.63 6.63
N THR A 254 18.55 -2.52 6.56
CA THR A 254 19.38 -2.15 7.72
C THR A 254 19.04 -0.74 8.20
N ASP A 255 18.88 0.22 7.30
CA ASP A 255 18.52 1.59 7.63
C ASP A 255 17.11 1.70 8.22
N LEU A 256 16.13 0.97 7.67
CA LEU A 256 14.78 0.87 8.23
C LEU A 256 14.80 0.31 9.66
N HIS A 257 15.54 -0.77 9.89
CA HIS A 257 15.65 -1.35 11.23
C HIS A 257 16.31 -0.37 12.21
N ARG A 258 17.41 0.29 11.81
CA ARG A 258 18.07 1.33 12.62
C ARG A 258 17.17 2.52 12.94
N ALA A 259 16.28 2.89 12.03
CA ALA A 259 15.29 3.93 12.24
C ALA A 259 14.19 3.52 13.24
N GLY A 260 14.17 2.26 13.68
CA GLY A 260 13.20 1.72 14.64
C GLY A 260 11.97 1.09 14.00
N CYS A 261 12.02 0.74 12.71
CA CYS A 261 10.93 0.10 11.99
C CYS A 261 10.69 -1.33 12.51
N ASP A 262 9.50 -1.64 13.00
CA ASP A 262 9.16 -2.97 13.54
C ASP A 262 8.76 -3.96 12.45
N LEU A 263 7.97 -3.48 11.47
CA LEU A 263 7.34 -4.29 10.43
C LEU A 263 7.81 -3.86 9.05
N VAL A 264 8.12 -4.83 8.18
CA VAL A 264 8.49 -4.52 6.79
C VAL A 264 7.82 -5.43 5.79
N THR A 265 7.28 -4.81 4.73
CA THR A 265 6.83 -5.52 3.54
C THR A 265 7.82 -5.33 2.39
N ILE A 266 8.07 -6.38 1.62
CA ILE A 266 9.00 -6.36 0.48
C ILE A 266 8.26 -6.91 -0.75
N THR A 267 8.09 -6.09 -1.78
CA THR A 267 7.16 -6.37 -2.88
C THR A 267 7.78 -6.20 -4.27
N GLN A 268 7.14 -6.73 -5.30
CA GLN A 268 7.46 -6.45 -6.71
C GLN A 268 6.68 -5.23 -7.20
N TYR A 269 7.38 -4.31 -7.84
CA TYR A 269 6.82 -3.23 -8.63
C TYR A 269 6.01 -3.78 -9.81
N LEU A 270 4.74 -3.39 -9.89
CA LEU A 270 3.91 -3.62 -11.07
C LEU A 270 3.61 -2.26 -11.71
N ARG A 271 4.15 -2.06 -12.91
CA ARG A 271 3.97 -0.83 -13.67
C ARG A 271 2.48 -0.58 -13.99
N PRO A 272 1.87 0.52 -13.51
CA PRO A 272 0.45 0.78 -13.74
C PRO A 272 0.12 1.12 -15.20
N SER A 273 0.99 1.88 -15.87
CA SER A 273 0.81 2.25 -17.28
C SER A 273 2.15 2.62 -17.92
N VAL A 274 2.16 2.81 -19.24
CA VAL A 274 3.37 3.21 -20.00
C VAL A 274 3.98 4.53 -19.52
N ARG A 275 3.22 5.38 -18.83
CA ARG A 275 3.71 6.67 -18.32
C ARG A 275 4.49 6.55 -17.00
N HIS A 276 4.36 5.42 -16.32
CA HIS A 276 5.03 5.15 -15.06
C HIS A 276 6.41 4.56 -15.29
N HIS A 277 7.24 4.61 -14.25
CA HIS A 277 8.59 4.06 -14.25
C HIS A 277 8.61 2.66 -14.89
N PRO A 278 9.54 2.34 -15.81
CA PRO A 278 9.66 1.00 -16.36
C PRO A 278 9.99 -0.06 -15.31
N VAL A 279 9.57 -1.30 -15.53
CA VAL A 279 10.03 -2.42 -14.69
C VAL A 279 11.45 -2.76 -15.11
N GLU A 280 12.44 -2.42 -14.27
CA GLU A 280 13.85 -2.70 -14.58
C GLU A 280 14.20 -4.18 -14.33
N ARG A 281 13.49 -4.83 -13.40
CA ARG A 281 13.72 -6.24 -13.07
C ARG A 281 12.48 -6.90 -12.48
N TRP A 282 12.27 -8.16 -12.85
CA TRP A 282 11.35 -9.07 -12.18
C TRP A 282 12.12 -9.90 -11.16
N VAL A 283 11.91 -9.60 -9.88
CA VAL A 283 12.53 -10.34 -8.77
C VAL A 283 11.92 -11.74 -8.71
N LYS A 284 12.77 -12.76 -8.58
CA LYS A 284 12.29 -14.14 -8.50
C LYS A 284 11.74 -14.46 -7.10
N PRO A 285 10.78 -15.39 -6.96
CA PRO A 285 10.25 -15.79 -5.66
C PRO A 285 11.32 -16.18 -4.63
N GLU A 286 12.39 -16.85 -5.07
CA GLU A 286 13.46 -17.30 -4.17
C GLU A 286 14.23 -16.12 -3.55
N GLU A 287 14.38 -15.03 -4.29
CA GLU A 287 15.06 -13.82 -3.82
C GLU A 287 14.22 -13.07 -2.77
N PHE A 288 12.88 -13.13 -2.87
CA PHE A 288 12.02 -12.62 -1.80
C PHE A 288 12.21 -13.41 -0.50
N VAL A 289 12.39 -14.73 -0.57
CA VAL A 289 12.69 -15.57 0.60
C VAL A 289 14.04 -15.20 1.22
N GLU A 290 15.04 -14.90 0.39
CA GLU A 290 16.35 -14.43 0.89
C GLU A 290 16.25 -13.07 1.59
N HIS A 291 15.48 -12.12 1.04
CA HIS A 291 15.24 -10.83 1.67
C HIS A 291 14.43 -10.95 2.96
N GLU A 292 13.42 -11.82 3.00
CA GLU A 292 12.63 -12.12 4.20
C GLU A 292 13.52 -12.65 5.32
N ARG A 293 14.36 -13.64 4.99
CA ARG A 293 15.31 -14.22 5.94
C ARG A 293 16.29 -13.17 6.45
N PHE A 294 16.84 -12.34 5.57
CA PHE A 294 17.77 -11.28 5.97
C PHE A 294 17.12 -10.26 6.91
N ALA A 295 15.89 -9.81 6.61
CA ALA A 295 15.15 -8.92 7.49
C ALA A 295 14.81 -9.58 8.85
N ALA A 296 14.45 -10.86 8.86
CA ALA A 296 14.25 -11.60 10.10
C ALA A 296 15.55 -11.70 10.93
N GLU A 297 16.69 -11.98 10.29
CA GLU A 297 18.02 -12.01 10.92
C GLU A 297 18.46 -10.64 11.45
N LEU A 298 18.02 -9.54 10.84
CA LEU A 298 18.23 -8.18 11.36
C LEU A 298 17.43 -7.90 12.63
N GLY A 299 16.30 -8.60 12.85
CA GLY A 299 15.46 -8.44 14.04
C GLY A 299 14.15 -7.67 13.81
N PHE A 300 13.63 -7.60 12.58
CA PHE A 300 12.26 -7.12 12.37
C PHE A 300 11.24 -8.02 13.09
N ALA A 301 10.27 -7.42 13.76
CA ALA A 301 9.24 -8.13 14.52
C ALA A 301 8.24 -8.86 13.60
N GLY A 302 8.07 -8.39 12.37
CA GLY A 302 7.29 -9.07 11.34
C GLY A 302 7.77 -8.69 9.95
N VAL A 303 7.89 -9.69 9.09
CA VAL A 303 8.32 -9.53 7.70
C VAL A 303 7.32 -10.23 6.79
N LEU A 304 7.00 -9.59 5.67
CA LEU A 304 6.26 -10.24 4.59
C LEU A 304 6.88 -9.88 3.26
N ALA A 305 7.46 -10.86 2.58
CA ALA A 305 8.11 -10.67 1.29
C ALA A 305 7.41 -11.49 0.20
N GLY A 306 7.21 -10.89 -0.98
CA GLY A 306 6.75 -11.63 -2.13
C GLY A 306 6.26 -10.76 -3.28
N PRO A 307 6.11 -11.35 -4.48
CA PRO A 307 5.83 -10.59 -5.69
C PRO A 307 4.45 -9.87 -5.69
N LEU A 308 3.51 -10.37 -4.89
CA LEU A 308 2.16 -9.83 -4.81
C LEU A 308 1.87 -9.20 -3.45
N VAL A 309 2.82 -9.22 -2.52
CA VAL A 309 2.66 -8.53 -1.23
C VAL A 309 2.40 -7.05 -1.45
N ARG A 310 1.64 -6.41 -0.59
CA ARG A 310 1.41 -4.95 -0.57
C ARG A 310 1.53 -4.48 0.87
N SER A 311 1.72 -3.18 1.08
CA SER A 311 1.80 -2.62 2.43
C SER A 311 0.62 -3.07 3.31
N SER A 312 -0.59 -3.11 2.78
CA SER A 312 -1.79 -3.54 3.53
C SER A 312 -2.12 -5.04 3.43
N TYR A 313 -1.33 -5.84 2.73
CA TYR A 313 -1.63 -7.28 2.55
C TYR A 313 -1.38 -8.05 3.85
N ARG A 314 -2.43 -8.68 4.40
CA ARG A 314 -2.39 -9.44 5.67
C ARG A 314 -1.88 -8.61 6.84
N ALA A 315 -2.23 -7.32 6.87
CA ALA A 315 -1.74 -6.37 7.85
C ALA A 315 -2.16 -6.74 9.28
N GLY A 316 -3.40 -7.23 9.49
CA GLY A 316 -3.87 -7.65 10.80
C GLY A 316 -3.06 -8.83 11.36
N ARG A 317 -2.71 -9.79 10.50
CA ARG A 317 -1.85 -10.92 10.90
C ARG A 317 -0.43 -10.46 11.26
N LEU A 318 0.15 -9.55 10.49
CA LEU A 318 1.49 -9.03 10.73
C LEU A 318 1.54 -8.22 12.04
N TYR A 319 0.50 -7.46 12.34
CA TYR A 319 0.35 -6.74 13.61
C TYR A 319 0.35 -7.69 14.82
N VAL A 320 -0.44 -8.78 14.78
CA VAL A 320 -0.48 -9.77 15.86
C VAL A 320 0.91 -10.38 16.13
N GLN A 321 1.70 -10.62 15.08
CA GLN A 321 3.08 -11.09 15.23
C GLN A 321 3.98 -10.03 15.90
N ALA A 322 3.84 -8.76 15.53
CA ALA A 322 4.59 -7.66 16.12
C ALA A 322 4.33 -7.52 17.62
N VAL A 323 3.07 -7.56 18.03
CA VAL A 323 2.65 -7.46 19.43
C VAL A 323 3.22 -8.62 20.25
N ALA A 324 3.15 -9.85 19.72
CA ALA A 324 3.72 -11.02 20.39
C ALA A 324 5.25 -10.91 20.57
N SER A 325 5.95 -10.39 19.56
CA SER A 325 7.41 -10.15 19.63
C SER A 325 7.76 -9.09 20.67
N ARG A 326 7.10 -7.93 20.65
CA ARG A 326 7.34 -6.85 21.63
C ARG A 326 7.04 -7.26 23.07
N ALA A 327 6.01 -8.08 23.30
CA ALA A 327 5.69 -8.60 24.64
C ALA A 327 6.76 -9.56 25.19
N SER A 328 7.60 -10.13 24.32
CA SER A 328 8.71 -11.02 24.69
C SER A 328 10.07 -10.31 24.83
N ASP A 329 10.14 -9.01 24.51
CA ASP A 329 11.38 -8.23 24.59
C ASP A 329 11.49 -7.51 25.96
N PRO A 330 12.41 -7.93 26.86
CA PRO A 330 12.55 -7.36 28.20
C PRO A 330 13.07 -5.91 28.21
N ALA A 331 13.46 -5.35 27.05
CA ALA A 331 13.86 -3.94 26.93
C ALA A 331 12.68 -2.97 26.74
N VAL A 332 11.46 -3.48 26.51
CA VAL A 332 10.25 -2.69 26.21
C VAL A 332 9.15 -2.87 27.28
N SER A 333 9.37 -3.73 28.29
CA SER A 333 8.45 -3.98 29.41
C SER A 333 8.60 -3.00 30.57
#